data_AF-E6KJD5-F1
#
_entry.id   AF-E6KJD5-F1
#
_cell.length_a   1.000
_cell.length_b   1.000
_cell.length_c   1.000
_cell.angle_alpha   90.00
_cell.angle_beta   90.00
_cell.angle_gamma   90.00
#
_symmetry.space_group_name_H-M   'P 1'
#
loop_
_entity.id
_entity.type
_entity.pdbx_description
1 polymer ?
#
loop_
_entity_poly.entity_id
_entity_poly.type
_entity_poly.pdbx_seq_one_letter_code
_entity_poly.pdbx_strand_id
1 'polypeptide(L)'
;MIIGGLYMKFFEENYSQEIPTRIKNLRKKYNITQSELGNAGQVSQVESGKRPITSSMLVYLNALTASSYTYIVFGELDEFIENLFHYFFSSILYRDLEAVDEKLYSFMSDDLISIQSSCLSIAKTFANFNIQRKRFMISTETEMDTFHKKDDIDVWVGGKSYNPARSFRTRTINELTVIDFEEMFDILWLMLGDNLIKSFEVNVCGILFELGGNDIPSTFRQENIDPLINKWWYDNVSTEIIPNLIKKLKENPLFNIGFMVNDILERMYKENIPKSYLTSVPLVISQKGRTTYSFSMTGGQQIDGVKFKQIYEDYMKLLSQGKDITELYQKYSKEELANLGINIYQSNDIERTEERTFDEIISWVSNPYATRPIQERHTIQLEPTRFSLEDKKRIEEAAAQGLSEIDLIDLVDLYDINLDNTSVNRHIVGLLTNNTQVTYYFQEQLNKELLSMAHALDNVQQAFIKLLSEEEIRKFAL
;
A
#
# COMPACT_ATOMS: atom_id res chain seq x y z
N MET A 1 6.31 28.07 35.51
CA MET A 1 6.18 26.69 36.04
C MET A 1 6.62 25.79 34.92
N ILE A 2 7.91 25.41 34.89
CA ILE A 2 8.47 24.56 33.84
C ILE A 2 8.00 23.15 34.15
N ILE A 3 7.05 22.65 33.37
CA ILE A 3 6.72 21.24 33.37
C ILE A 3 7.96 20.57 32.80
N GLY A 4 8.76 19.95 33.66
CA GLY A 4 9.92 19.17 33.24
C GLY A 4 9.39 17.93 32.53
N GLY A 5 9.21 18.03 31.21
CA GLY A 5 9.03 16.86 30.35
C GLY A 5 10.28 15.98 30.50
N LEU A 6 10.08 14.67 30.64
CA LEU A 6 11.18 13.73 30.52
C LEU A 6 11.67 13.79 29.07
N TYR A 7 12.84 14.37 28.86
CA TYR A 7 13.53 14.25 27.58
C TYR A 7 13.90 12.80 27.34
N MET A 8 13.85 12.35 26.09
CA MET A 8 14.48 11.08 25.73
C MET A 8 16.02 11.22 25.86
N LYS A 9 16.67 10.21 26.45
CA LYS A 9 18.05 10.25 26.99
C LYS A 9 19.01 9.28 26.30
N PHE A 10 18.96 9.21 24.97
CA PHE A 10 19.77 8.25 24.21
C PHE A 10 21.27 8.33 24.52
N PHE A 11 21.84 9.53 24.51
CA PHE A 11 23.26 9.74 24.73
C PHE A 11 23.65 9.38 26.17
N GLU A 12 22.89 9.87 27.16
CA GLU A 12 23.15 9.57 28.56
C GLU A 12 23.11 8.05 28.82
N GLU A 13 22.14 7.34 28.26
CA GLU A 13 21.92 5.90 28.51
C GLU A 13 22.90 5.00 27.75
N ASN A 14 23.28 5.34 26.52
CA ASN A 14 24.01 4.44 25.63
C ASN A 14 25.47 4.85 25.37
N TYR A 15 25.79 6.15 25.40
CA TYR A 15 27.09 6.66 24.92
C TYR A 15 27.93 7.39 25.96
N SER A 16 27.31 7.91 27.01
CA SER A 16 28.01 8.69 28.04
C SER A 16 29.11 7.89 28.75
N GLN A 17 28.95 6.56 28.83
CA GLN A 17 29.90 5.63 29.44
C GLN A 17 31.15 5.38 28.60
N GLU A 18 31.11 5.70 27.30
CA GLU A 18 32.27 5.55 26.41
C GLU A 18 33.27 6.69 26.55
N ILE A 19 32.79 7.90 26.87
CA ILE A 19 33.62 9.11 27.00
C ILE A 19 34.81 8.88 27.94
N PRO A 20 34.65 8.38 29.18
CA PRO A 20 35.75 8.12 30.10
C PRO A 20 36.86 7.25 29.49
N THR A 21 36.45 6.17 28.82
CA THR A 21 37.37 5.23 28.17
C THR A 21 38.09 5.89 27.00
N ARG A 22 37.37 6.65 26.17
CA ARG A 22 37.93 7.37 25.03
C ARG A 22 38.95 8.42 25.46
N ILE A 23 38.63 9.24 26.46
CA ILE A 23 39.55 10.23 27.05
C ILE A 23 40.83 9.55 27.55
N LYS A 24 40.67 8.47 28.33
CA LYS A 24 41.81 7.73 28.91
C LYS A 24 42.69 7.11 27.82
N ASN A 25 42.08 6.57 26.76
CA ASN A 25 42.78 5.99 25.63
C ASN A 25 43.54 7.06 24.82
N LEU A 26 42.90 8.19 24.53
CA LEU A 26 43.54 9.35 23.90
C LEU A 26 44.74 9.81 24.71
N ARG A 27 44.55 10.05 26.01
CA ARG A 27 45.62 10.49 26.91
C ARG A 27 46.82 9.52 26.87
N LYS A 28 46.57 8.22 27.00
CA LYS A 28 47.62 7.20 26.95
C LYS A 28 48.32 7.12 25.59
N LYS A 29 47.55 7.17 24.50
CA LYS A 29 48.07 7.11 23.11
C LYS A 29 49.08 8.23 22.84
N TYR A 30 48.82 9.43 23.37
CA TYR A 30 49.69 10.60 23.21
C TYR A 30 50.67 10.81 24.37
N ASN A 31 50.80 9.86 25.30
CA ASN A 31 51.68 9.93 26.48
C ASN A 31 51.45 11.17 27.38
N ILE A 32 50.21 11.64 27.46
CA ILE A 32 49.82 12.80 28.27
C ILE A 32 49.59 12.34 29.73
N THR A 33 50.05 13.13 30.69
CA THR A 33 49.77 12.89 32.12
C THR A 33 48.42 13.50 32.52
N GLN A 34 47.81 13.01 33.60
CA GLN A 34 46.55 13.59 34.09
C GLN A 34 46.70 15.06 34.51
N SER A 35 47.90 15.45 34.99
CA SER A 35 48.20 16.83 35.38
C SER A 35 48.31 17.78 34.19
N GLU A 36 48.64 17.28 33.00
CA GLU A 36 48.70 18.08 31.76
C GLU A 36 47.30 18.36 31.19
N LEU A 37 46.29 17.55 31.53
CA LEU A 37 44.88 17.78 31.16
C LEU A 37 44.12 18.65 32.16
N GLY A 38 44.72 18.97 33.31
CA GLY A 38 44.10 19.74 34.38
C GLY A 38 44.44 19.20 35.76
N ASN A 39 43.53 19.39 36.73
CA ASN A 39 43.74 18.82 38.06
C ASN A 39 43.69 17.29 38.00
N ALA A 40 44.81 16.62 38.31
CA ALA A 40 44.92 15.17 38.20
C ALA A 40 43.81 14.40 38.93
N GLY A 41 43.33 14.90 40.09
CA GLY A 41 42.21 14.30 40.82
C GLY A 41 40.89 14.42 40.07
N GLN A 42 40.61 15.58 39.45
CA GLN A 42 39.42 15.77 38.62
C GLN A 42 39.48 14.92 37.34
N VAL A 43 40.63 14.92 36.66
CA VAL A 43 40.83 14.12 35.45
C VAL A 43 40.67 12.64 35.75
N SER A 44 41.22 12.15 36.87
CA SER A 44 41.01 10.77 37.31
C SER A 44 39.55 10.45 37.60
N GLN A 45 38.76 11.40 38.11
CA GLN A 45 37.32 11.21 38.32
C GLN A 45 36.57 11.10 36.99
N VAL A 46 36.90 11.93 35.99
CA VAL A 46 36.32 11.85 34.64
C VAL A 46 36.69 10.54 33.95
N GLU A 47 37.96 10.13 33.97
CA GLU A 47 38.41 8.84 33.40
C GLU A 47 37.79 7.61 34.07
N SER A 48 37.19 7.78 35.26
CA SER A 48 36.49 6.73 36.00
C SER A 48 34.96 6.81 35.86
N GLY A 49 34.43 7.74 35.06
CA GLY A 49 32.99 7.96 34.89
C GLY A 49 32.30 8.63 36.09
N LYS A 50 33.03 9.05 37.11
CA LYS A 50 32.47 9.67 38.33
C LYS A 50 32.06 11.13 38.13
N ARG A 51 32.57 11.78 37.07
CA ARG A 51 32.26 13.16 36.71
C ARG A 51 32.17 13.30 35.19
N PRO A 52 31.28 14.17 34.69
CA PRO A 52 31.24 14.50 33.27
C PRO A 52 32.51 15.23 32.84
N ILE A 53 32.83 15.14 31.55
CA ILE A 53 33.93 15.92 30.96
C ILE A 53 33.60 17.42 31.02
N THR A 54 34.62 18.25 31.29
CA THR A 54 34.49 19.71 31.32
C THR A 54 34.99 20.33 30.02
N SER A 55 34.51 21.54 29.68
CA SER A 55 34.98 22.29 28.50
C SER A 55 36.49 22.56 28.54
N SER A 56 37.05 22.79 29.73
CA SER A 56 38.51 22.95 29.90
C SER A 56 39.29 21.68 29.50
N MET A 57 38.81 20.50 29.89
CA MET A 57 39.44 19.23 29.51
C MET A 57 39.32 18.99 28.00
N LEU A 58 38.20 19.35 27.38
CA LEU A 58 38.04 19.29 25.91
C LEU A 58 39.08 20.15 25.20
N VAL A 59 39.27 21.39 25.63
CA VAL A 59 40.27 22.31 25.05
C VAL A 59 41.67 21.74 25.17
N TYR A 60 42.06 21.24 26.34
CA TYR A 60 43.39 20.65 26.52
C TYR A 60 43.58 19.39 25.68
N LEU A 61 42.58 18.51 25.59
CA LEU A 61 42.64 17.32 24.74
C LEU A 61 42.76 17.70 23.27
N ASN A 62 41.99 18.66 22.79
CA ASN A 62 42.08 19.16 21.42
C ASN A 62 43.48 19.72 21.12
N ALA A 63 44.00 20.59 21.99
CA ALA A 63 45.32 21.20 21.80
C ALA A 63 46.47 20.19 21.83
N LEU A 64 46.41 19.19 22.72
CA LEU A 64 47.50 18.22 22.91
C LEU A 64 47.46 17.02 21.97
N THR A 65 46.29 16.72 21.38
CA THR A 65 46.11 15.53 20.52
C THR A 65 45.73 15.86 19.07
N ALA A 66 45.44 17.12 18.77
CA ALA A 66 44.81 17.57 17.52
C ALA A 66 43.47 16.88 17.18
N SER A 67 42.85 16.18 18.14
CA SER A 67 41.54 15.55 17.95
C SER A 67 40.42 16.59 17.99
N SER A 68 39.44 16.50 17.11
CA SER A 68 38.29 17.42 17.10
C SER A 68 37.43 17.24 18.36
N TYR A 69 36.71 18.29 18.77
CA TYR A 69 35.76 18.19 19.89
C TYR A 69 34.69 17.13 19.63
N THR A 70 34.20 17.07 18.39
CA THR A 70 33.28 16.04 17.91
C THR A 70 33.80 14.63 18.18
N TYR A 71 35.04 14.34 17.78
CA TYR A 71 35.63 13.01 18.00
C TYR A 71 35.81 12.69 19.48
N ILE A 72 36.22 13.66 20.29
CA ILE A 72 36.41 13.44 21.73
C ILE A 72 35.06 13.07 22.40
N VAL A 73 33.97 13.74 22.03
CA VAL A 73 32.64 13.55 22.64
C VAL A 73 31.87 12.38 22.05
N PHE A 74 31.79 12.28 20.72
CA PHE A 74 30.96 11.30 20.02
C PHE A 74 31.74 10.08 19.50
N GLY A 75 33.04 10.23 19.22
CA GLY A 75 33.84 9.18 18.60
C GLY A 75 33.82 9.32 17.08
N GLU A 76 33.75 8.20 16.36
CA GLU A 76 33.45 8.22 14.93
C GLU A 76 31.99 8.68 14.76
N LEU A 77 31.81 9.84 14.12
CA LEU A 77 30.52 10.52 14.12
C LEU A 77 29.49 9.76 13.27
N ASP A 78 29.91 9.19 12.15
CA ASP A 78 29.07 8.35 11.29
C ASP A 78 28.51 7.16 12.06
N GLU A 79 29.33 6.42 12.80
CA GLU A 79 28.90 5.29 13.64
C GLU A 79 27.92 5.73 14.75
N PHE A 80 28.20 6.88 15.40
CA PHE A 80 27.29 7.45 16.40
C PHE A 80 25.91 7.78 15.80
N ILE A 81 25.88 8.42 14.63
CA ILE A 81 24.64 8.83 13.98
C ILE A 81 23.88 7.64 13.39
N GLU A 82 24.59 6.63 12.90
CA GLU A 82 24.00 5.37 12.46
C GLU A 82 23.26 4.68 13.60
N ASN A 83 23.91 4.52 14.75
CA ASN A 83 23.31 3.90 15.93
C ASN A 83 22.18 4.74 16.53
N LEU A 84 22.30 6.07 16.50
CA LEU A 84 21.22 6.99 16.88
C LEU A 84 20.00 6.82 15.97
N PHE A 85 20.22 6.78 14.65
CA PHE A 85 19.16 6.56 13.69
C PHE A 85 18.53 5.18 13.85
N HIS A 86 19.33 4.13 14.05
CA HIS A 86 18.85 2.78 14.31
C HIS A 86 17.95 2.74 15.55
N TYR A 87 18.39 3.35 16.66
CA TYR A 87 17.60 3.42 17.89
C TYR A 87 16.27 4.14 17.67
N PHE A 88 16.27 5.30 16.98
CA PHE A 88 15.04 6.03 16.69
C PHE A 88 14.14 5.29 15.72
N PHE A 89 14.69 4.69 14.67
CA PHE A 89 13.93 3.93 13.70
C PHE A 89 13.34 2.66 14.32
N SER A 90 13.99 2.04 15.30
CA SER A 90 13.44 0.88 16.03
C SER A 90 12.13 1.20 16.76
N SER A 91 11.81 2.49 16.97
CA SER A 91 10.52 2.90 17.54
C SER A 91 9.31 2.42 16.71
N ILE A 92 9.47 2.14 15.40
CA ILE A 92 8.37 1.64 14.55
C ILE A 92 7.88 0.25 14.94
N LEU A 93 8.70 -0.50 15.69
CA LEU A 93 8.39 -1.85 16.17
C LEU A 93 7.33 -1.85 17.27
N TYR A 94 7.19 -0.75 17.98
CA TYR A 94 6.18 -0.62 19.04
C TYR A 94 4.85 -0.15 18.48
N ARG A 95 3.79 -0.37 19.27
CA ARG A 95 2.49 0.26 19.03
C ARG A 95 2.60 1.78 18.96
N ASP A 96 1.61 2.41 18.34
CA ASP A 96 1.52 3.87 18.21
C ASP A 96 1.56 4.50 19.60
N LEU A 97 2.68 5.14 19.92
CA LEU A 97 2.96 5.66 21.27
C LEU A 97 1.95 6.73 21.67
N GLU A 98 1.43 7.49 20.71
CA GLU A 98 0.38 8.49 20.92
C GLU A 98 -0.97 7.88 21.35
N ALA A 99 -1.22 6.59 21.04
CA ALA A 99 -2.53 5.96 21.21
C ALA A 99 -2.59 4.94 22.37
N VAL A 100 -1.45 4.60 22.98
CA VAL A 100 -1.37 3.60 24.06
C VAL A 100 -1.26 4.25 25.44
N ASP A 101 -1.67 3.53 26.48
CA ASP A 101 -1.50 4.00 27.87
C ASP A 101 -0.02 4.17 28.20
N GLU A 102 0.36 5.28 28.84
CA GLU A 102 1.73 5.60 29.25
C GLU A 102 2.40 4.48 30.06
N LYS A 103 1.62 3.64 30.74
CA LYS A 103 2.12 2.50 31.53
C LYS A 103 2.53 1.31 30.69
N LEU A 104 2.18 1.26 29.40
CA LEU A 104 2.56 0.15 28.53
C LEU A 104 4.07 0.11 28.30
N TYR A 105 4.70 1.28 28.12
CA TYR A 105 6.14 1.41 27.91
C TYR A 105 6.75 2.41 28.89
N SER A 106 7.62 1.93 29.77
CA SER A 106 8.29 2.77 30.77
C SER A 106 9.25 3.81 30.18
N PHE A 107 9.62 3.66 28.90
CA PHE A 107 10.55 4.52 28.18
C PHE A 107 9.83 5.62 27.36
N MET A 108 8.50 5.66 27.39
CA MET A 108 7.72 6.61 26.58
C MET A 108 7.97 8.06 27.02
N SER A 109 8.11 8.95 26.04
CA SER A 109 8.20 10.39 26.23
C SER A 109 7.61 11.13 25.03
N ASP A 110 7.28 12.41 25.21
CA ASP A 110 6.78 13.28 24.12
C ASP A 110 7.77 13.35 22.95
N ASP A 111 9.08 13.41 23.26
CA ASP A 111 10.14 13.38 22.26
C ASP A 111 10.09 12.09 21.44
N LEU A 112 9.93 10.93 22.11
CA LEU A 112 9.88 9.63 21.44
C LEU A 112 8.61 9.43 20.61
N ILE A 113 7.46 9.98 21.05
CA ILE A 113 6.23 10.01 20.24
C ILE A 113 6.47 10.78 18.93
N SER A 114 7.11 11.95 19.00
CA SER A 114 7.44 12.74 17.82
C SER A 114 8.42 12.02 16.89
N ILE A 115 9.45 11.38 17.47
CA ILE A 115 10.41 10.57 16.73
C ILE A 115 9.72 9.40 16.02
N GLN A 116 8.86 8.66 16.74
CA GLN A 116 8.14 7.53 16.16
C GLN A 116 7.26 7.97 15.00
N SER A 117 6.56 9.10 15.13
CA SER A 117 5.69 9.63 14.07
C SER A 117 6.46 9.87 12.76
N SER A 118 7.65 10.48 12.82
CA SER A 118 8.46 10.70 11.62
C SER A 118 9.08 9.40 11.09
N CYS A 119 9.52 8.48 11.95
CA CYS A 119 10.01 7.16 11.54
C CYS A 119 8.91 6.32 10.85
N LEU A 120 7.70 6.30 11.40
CA LEU A 120 6.54 5.63 10.79
C LEU A 120 6.19 6.25 9.43
N SER A 121 6.36 7.57 9.27
CA SER A 121 6.05 8.26 8.02
C SER A 121 6.95 7.81 6.86
N ILE A 122 8.23 7.54 7.14
CA ILE A 122 9.17 7.06 6.13
C ILE A 122 9.10 5.54 5.96
N ALA A 123 8.87 4.77 7.03
CA ALA A 123 8.69 3.32 6.95
C ALA A 123 7.53 2.91 6.02
N LYS A 124 6.52 3.77 5.85
CA LYS A 124 5.42 3.59 4.88
C LYS A 124 5.88 3.42 3.43
N THR A 125 7.11 3.74 3.09
CA THR A 125 7.67 3.46 1.77
C THR A 125 7.79 1.95 1.47
N PHE A 126 7.74 1.09 2.49
CA PHE A 126 7.82 -0.36 2.35
C PHE A 126 6.43 -1.00 2.45
N ALA A 127 5.97 -1.65 1.39
CA ALA A 127 4.68 -2.31 1.32
C ALA A 127 4.54 -3.42 2.37
N ASN A 128 5.57 -4.25 2.52
CA ASN A 128 5.61 -5.32 3.53
C ASN A 128 5.39 -4.77 4.94
N PHE A 129 6.09 -3.68 5.28
CA PHE A 129 5.90 -2.99 6.54
C PHE A 129 4.44 -2.59 6.74
N ASN A 130 3.80 -1.93 5.76
CA ASN A 130 2.41 -1.49 5.90
C ASN A 130 1.44 -2.67 6.15
N ILE A 131 1.62 -3.77 5.42
CA ILE A 131 0.80 -4.99 5.57
C ILE A 131 0.96 -5.59 6.96
N GLN A 132 2.21 -5.80 7.39
CA GLN A 132 2.52 -6.44 8.68
C GLN A 132 2.18 -5.52 9.86
N ARG A 133 2.41 -4.21 9.72
CA ARG A 133 2.05 -3.20 10.73
C ARG A 133 0.55 -3.13 10.95
N LYS A 134 -0.26 -3.25 9.88
CA LYS A 134 -1.73 -3.32 10.00
C LYS A 134 -2.17 -4.52 10.83
N ARG A 135 -1.61 -5.70 10.54
CA ARG A 135 -1.86 -6.94 11.28
C ARG A 135 -1.38 -6.85 12.73
N PHE A 136 -0.23 -6.22 12.96
CA PHE A 136 0.28 -5.97 14.30
C PHE A 136 -0.67 -5.08 15.12
N MET A 137 -1.23 -4.02 14.52
CA MET A 137 -2.15 -3.12 15.23
C MET A 137 -3.44 -3.79 15.71
N ILE A 138 -3.96 -4.75 14.95
CA ILE A 138 -5.14 -5.54 15.33
C ILE A 138 -4.81 -6.72 16.25
N SER A 139 -3.53 -7.08 16.39
CA SER A 139 -3.08 -8.18 17.26
C SER A 139 -3.09 -7.77 18.73
N THR A 140 -2.67 -8.66 19.63
CA THR A 140 -2.39 -8.36 21.05
C THR A 140 -0.90 -8.17 21.34
N GLU A 141 -0.03 -8.26 20.33
CA GLU A 141 1.42 -8.12 20.52
C GLU A 141 1.78 -6.68 20.91
N THR A 142 2.74 -6.50 21.81
CA THR A 142 3.20 -5.16 22.20
C THR A 142 4.31 -4.65 21.29
N GLU A 143 5.08 -5.57 20.71
CA GLU A 143 6.22 -5.25 19.86
C GLU A 143 6.20 -6.18 18.64
N MET A 144 6.52 -5.63 17.47
CA MET A 144 6.69 -6.39 16.24
C MET A 144 7.95 -7.23 16.33
N ASP A 145 7.85 -8.46 15.84
CA ASP A 145 9.03 -9.30 15.72
C ASP A 145 9.92 -8.86 14.54
N THR A 146 11.24 -9.02 14.69
CA THR A 146 12.22 -8.70 13.64
C THR A 146 12.88 -9.96 13.08
N PHE A 147 13.16 -9.90 11.79
CA PHE A 147 13.73 -11.01 11.04
C PHE A 147 14.54 -10.53 9.86
N HIS A 148 15.83 -10.83 9.82
CA HIS A 148 16.67 -10.49 8.69
C HIS A 148 16.69 -11.62 7.66
N LYS A 149 16.09 -11.39 6.48
CA LYS A 149 15.89 -12.42 5.47
C LYS A 149 17.18 -12.94 4.86
N LYS A 150 18.24 -12.14 4.86
CA LYS A 150 19.59 -12.56 4.45
C LYS A 150 20.14 -13.69 5.31
N ASP A 151 19.68 -13.77 6.57
CA ASP A 151 20.09 -14.80 7.53
C ASP A 151 19.17 -16.03 7.51
N ASP A 152 18.11 -16.03 6.69
CA ASP A 152 17.18 -17.16 6.50
C ASP A 152 17.76 -18.22 5.56
N ILE A 153 18.92 -18.75 5.94
CA ILE A 153 19.66 -19.75 5.17
C ILE A 153 19.94 -20.97 6.03
N ASP A 154 19.80 -22.16 5.44
CA ASP A 154 20.20 -23.40 6.11
C ASP A 154 21.72 -23.61 6.00
N VAL A 155 22.38 -23.62 7.15
CA VAL A 155 23.83 -23.83 7.30
C VAL A 155 24.08 -25.18 7.97
N TRP A 156 24.91 -26.01 7.35
CA TRP A 156 25.28 -27.32 7.89
C TRP A 156 26.57 -27.22 8.71
N VAL A 157 26.47 -27.53 10.02
CA VAL A 157 27.62 -27.54 10.94
C VAL A 157 27.60 -28.82 11.77
N GLY A 158 28.69 -29.59 11.74
CA GLY A 158 28.83 -30.80 12.58
C GLY A 158 27.75 -31.86 12.36
N GLY A 159 27.21 -31.98 11.13
CA GLY A 159 26.16 -32.94 10.79
C GLY A 159 24.74 -32.52 11.19
N LYS A 160 24.54 -31.27 11.60
CA LYS A 160 23.23 -30.69 11.91
C LYS A 160 22.99 -29.46 11.02
N SER A 161 21.74 -29.25 10.61
CA SER A 161 21.31 -28.03 9.93
C SER A 161 20.93 -26.98 10.98
N TYR A 162 21.39 -25.76 10.78
CA TYR A 162 21.08 -24.59 11.58
C TYR A 162 20.67 -23.45 10.64
N ASN A 163 19.61 -22.75 10.97
CA ASN A 163 19.21 -21.53 10.30
C ASN A 163 19.50 -20.35 11.24
N PRO A 164 20.45 -19.46 10.95
CA PRO A 164 20.83 -18.37 11.85
C PRO A 164 19.64 -17.50 12.27
N ALA A 165 18.73 -17.20 11.36
CA ALA A 165 17.54 -16.40 11.64
C ALA A 165 16.50 -17.13 12.52
N ARG A 166 16.51 -18.47 12.59
CA ARG A 166 15.44 -19.27 13.24
C ARG A 166 15.91 -20.14 14.40
N SER A 167 17.03 -20.83 14.26
CA SER A 167 17.50 -21.89 15.17
C SER A 167 17.94 -21.40 16.54
N PHE A 168 18.24 -20.12 16.70
CA PHE A 168 18.72 -19.54 17.95
C PHE A 168 17.66 -18.69 18.68
N ARG A 169 16.42 -18.66 18.16
CA ARG A 169 15.33 -17.91 18.76
C ARG A 169 14.72 -18.65 19.94
N THR A 170 14.32 -17.90 20.96
CA THR A 170 13.60 -18.44 22.13
C THR A 170 12.10 -18.58 21.88
N ARG A 171 11.58 -17.90 20.85
CA ARG A 171 10.16 -17.90 20.46
C ARG A 171 10.03 -18.15 18.95
N THR A 172 8.96 -18.82 18.56
CA THR A 172 8.57 -18.96 17.16
C THR A 172 8.18 -17.60 16.56
N ILE A 173 8.60 -17.38 15.31
CA ILE A 173 8.30 -16.16 14.56
C ILE A 173 6.81 -16.12 14.23
N ASN A 174 6.18 -14.96 14.47
CA ASN A 174 4.83 -14.70 13.98
C ASN A 174 4.91 -14.15 12.54
N GLU A 175 4.76 -15.02 11.55
CA GLU A 175 4.86 -14.66 10.13
C GLU A 175 3.81 -13.62 9.67
N LEU A 176 2.77 -13.39 10.47
CA LEU A 176 1.74 -12.39 10.18
C LEU A 176 2.11 -10.98 10.60
N THR A 177 3.13 -10.79 11.45
CA THR A 177 3.47 -9.47 12.01
C THR A 177 4.97 -9.18 11.97
N VAL A 178 5.81 -10.18 11.66
CA VAL A 178 7.25 -10.02 11.51
C VAL A 178 7.62 -9.13 10.32
N ILE A 179 8.67 -8.32 10.48
CA ILE A 179 9.25 -7.49 9.42
C ILE A 179 10.76 -7.69 9.29
N ASP A 180 11.28 -7.39 8.09
CA ASP A 180 12.72 -7.26 7.86
C ASP A 180 13.22 -5.86 8.21
N PHE A 181 13.33 -5.64 9.51
CA PHE A 181 13.75 -4.36 10.08
C PHE A 181 15.15 -3.95 9.60
N GLU A 182 16.08 -4.89 9.55
CA GLU A 182 17.48 -4.63 9.15
C GLU A 182 17.56 -4.23 7.68
N GLU A 183 16.89 -4.94 6.76
CA GLU A 183 16.88 -4.55 5.33
C GLU A 183 16.24 -3.16 5.14
N MET A 184 15.16 -2.86 5.88
CA MET A 184 14.54 -1.53 5.85
C MET A 184 15.48 -0.45 6.38
N PHE A 185 16.16 -0.71 7.50
CA PHE A 185 17.12 0.19 8.11
C PHE A 185 18.29 0.47 7.17
N ASP A 186 18.92 -0.57 6.62
CA ASP A 186 20.05 -0.46 5.71
C ASP A 186 19.71 0.41 4.49
N ILE A 187 18.57 0.16 3.86
CA ILE A 187 18.10 0.94 2.71
C ILE A 187 17.92 2.41 3.09
N LEU A 188 17.27 2.70 4.23
CA LEU A 188 17.04 4.08 4.66
C LEU A 188 18.33 4.76 5.10
N TRP A 189 19.25 4.06 5.76
CA TRP A 189 20.55 4.58 6.15
C TRP A 189 21.39 4.97 4.93
N LEU A 190 21.41 4.13 3.89
CA LEU A 190 22.03 4.45 2.60
C LEU A 190 21.43 5.71 1.97
N MET A 191 20.14 5.99 2.20
CA MET A 191 19.48 7.18 1.67
C MET A 191 19.61 8.43 2.55
N LEU A 192 19.74 8.28 3.87
CA LEU A 192 19.65 9.38 4.82
C LEU A 192 20.98 9.75 5.46
N GLY A 193 21.90 8.79 5.59
CA GLY A 193 23.08 8.90 6.47
C GLY A 193 23.89 10.17 6.23
N ASP A 194 24.26 10.46 4.99
CA ASP A 194 25.03 11.66 4.64
C ASP A 194 24.31 12.96 5.05
N ASN A 195 22.99 13.02 4.89
CA ASN A 195 22.19 14.20 5.24
C ASN A 195 22.01 14.32 6.75
N LEU A 196 21.83 13.21 7.45
CA LEU A 196 21.76 13.17 8.91
C LEU A 196 23.09 13.62 9.53
N ILE A 197 24.22 13.09 9.07
CA ILE A 197 25.55 13.45 9.56
C ILE A 197 25.81 14.94 9.36
N LYS A 198 25.65 15.45 8.12
CA LYS A 198 25.86 16.88 7.83
C LYS A 198 24.95 17.78 8.65
N SER A 199 23.68 17.40 8.78
CA SER A 199 22.71 18.19 9.57
C SER A 199 23.06 18.17 11.05
N PHE A 200 23.50 17.03 11.59
CA PHE A 200 23.93 16.92 12.98
C PHE A 200 25.19 17.75 13.26
N GLU A 201 26.17 17.73 12.36
CA GLU A 201 27.38 18.56 12.47
C GLU A 201 27.04 20.05 12.59
N VAL A 202 26.10 20.54 11.78
CA VAL A 202 25.70 21.95 11.79
C VAL A 202 24.84 22.28 13.02
N ASN A 203 23.81 21.48 13.28
CA ASN A 203 22.73 21.86 14.21
C ASN A 203 22.94 21.35 15.64
N VAL A 204 23.77 20.32 15.85
CA VAL A 204 24.13 19.82 17.19
C VAL A 204 25.56 20.21 17.51
N CYS A 205 26.54 19.77 16.71
CA CYS A 205 27.95 20.04 16.99
C CYS A 205 28.27 21.55 16.89
N GLY A 206 27.72 22.26 15.90
CA GLY A 206 27.90 23.71 15.76
C GLY A 206 27.43 24.51 16.97
N ILE A 207 26.32 24.09 17.60
CA ILE A 207 25.81 24.71 18.83
C ILE A 207 26.63 24.27 20.04
N LEU A 208 26.89 22.97 20.17
CA LEU A 208 27.54 22.37 21.33
C LEU A 208 29.01 22.82 21.47
N PHE A 209 29.67 23.09 20.35
CA PHE A 209 31.07 23.49 20.28
C PHE A 209 31.27 24.93 19.80
N GLU A 210 30.25 25.79 19.93
CA GLU A 210 30.33 27.20 19.57
C GLU A 210 31.46 27.89 20.34
N LEU A 211 32.41 28.45 19.59
CA LEU A 211 33.61 29.08 20.13
C LEU A 211 33.28 30.48 20.64
N GLY A 212 33.59 30.74 21.90
CA GLY A 212 33.56 32.08 22.48
C GLY A 212 34.82 32.90 22.13
N GLY A 213 34.94 34.12 22.66
CA GLY A 213 36.01 35.07 22.34
C GLY A 213 37.46 34.66 22.62
N ASN A 214 37.69 33.46 23.16
CA ASN A 214 39.01 32.87 23.40
C ASN A 214 39.25 31.55 22.64
N ASP A 215 38.46 31.26 21.59
CA ASP A 215 38.50 29.98 20.85
C ASP A 215 38.22 28.74 21.73
N ILE A 216 37.44 28.95 22.80
CA ILE A 216 37.02 27.91 23.75
C ILE A 216 35.53 27.62 23.52
N PRO A 217 35.11 26.34 23.45
CA PRO A 217 33.70 25.96 23.48
C PRO A 217 32.99 26.56 24.70
N SER A 218 32.18 27.58 24.46
CA SER A 218 31.55 28.38 25.52
C SER A 218 30.20 27.81 25.98
N THR A 219 29.60 26.99 25.13
CA THR A 219 28.27 26.39 25.28
C THR A 219 28.30 24.93 25.73
N PHE A 220 29.47 24.27 25.64
CA PHE A 220 29.58 22.84 25.92
C PHE A 220 29.18 22.49 27.36
N ARG A 221 28.17 21.64 27.49
CA ARG A 221 27.84 20.90 28.70
C ARG A 221 27.32 19.53 28.28
N GLN A 222 27.81 18.47 28.91
CA GLN A 222 27.40 17.10 28.57
C GLN A 222 25.88 16.89 28.76
N GLU A 223 25.29 17.52 29.79
CA GLU A 223 23.84 17.49 30.06
C GLU A 223 22.97 18.12 28.96
N ASN A 224 23.56 18.91 28.05
CA ASN A 224 22.84 19.55 26.94
C ASN A 224 22.77 18.67 25.68
N ILE A 225 23.48 17.54 25.63
CA ILE A 225 23.59 16.72 24.41
C ILE A 225 22.21 16.16 24.02
N ASP A 226 21.55 15.41 24.91
CA ASP A 226 20.23 14.84 24.63
C ASP A 226 19.17 15.91 24.27
N PRO A 227 19.02 17.02 25.03
CA PRO A 227 18.14 18.12 24.62
C PRO A 227 18.42 18.68 23.22
N LEU A 228 19.69 18.78 22.82
CA LEU A 228 20.07 19.23 21.47
C LEU A 228 19.76 18.18 20.40
N ILE A 229 19.95 16.90 20.69
CA ILE A 229 19.59 15.80 19.78
C ILE A 229 18.07 15.81 19.53
N ASN A 230 17.27 15.89 20.58
CA ASN A 230 15.80 15.85 20.47
C ASN A 230 15.30 17.06 19.69
N LYS A 231 15.86 18.23 19.98
CA LYS A 231 15.57 19.46 19.23
C LYS A 231 16.01 19.34 17.77
N TRP A 232 17.20 18.82 17.49
CA TRP A 232 17.69 18.64 16.12
C TRP A 232 16.78 17.71 15.31
N TRP A 233 16.37 16.59 15.90
CA TRP A 233 15.45 15.67 15.26
C TRP A 233 14.12 16.35 14.92
N TYR A 234 13.53 17.06 15.88
CA TYR A 234 12.27 17.76 15.67
C TYR A 234 12.39 18.89 14.65
N ASP A 235 13.34 19.81 14.83
CA ASP A 235 13.46 21.04 14.04
C ASP A 235 13.98 20.82 12.61
N ASN A 236 14.74 19.73 12.36
CA ASN A 236 15.41 19.51 11.07
C ASN A 236 15.05 18.15 10.45
N VAL A 237 15.18 17.05 11.21
CA VAL A 237 15.02 15.71 10.63
C VAL A 237 13.56 15.44 10.25
N SER A 238 12.65 15.67 11.19
CA SER A 238 11.21 15.41 11.03
C SER A 238 10.51 16.43 10.13
N THR A 239 11.01 17.66 10.05
CA THR A 239 10.39 18.78 9.32
C THR A 239 10.94 18.96 7.91
N GLU A 240 12.20 18.61 7.67
CA GLU A 240 12.88 18.87 6.40
C GLU A 240 13.44 17.58 5.78
N ILE A 241 14.33 16.87 6.47
CA ILE A 241 15.09 15.75 5.88
C ILE A 241 14.16 14.61 5.47
N ILE A 242 13.37 14.08 6.41
CA ILE A 242 12.43 12.98 6.15
C ILE A 242 11.35 13.39 5.13
N PRO A 243 10.67 14.55 5.28
CA PRO A 243 9.67 14.97 4.30
C PRO A 243 10.22 15.15 2.87
N ASN A 244 11.42 15.68 2.71
CA ASN A 244 12.06 15.83 1.40
C ASN A 244 12.35 14.47 0.76
N LEU A 245 12.85 13.50 1.54
CA LEU A 245 13.04 12.14 1.04
C LEU A 245 11.72 11.47 0.68
N ILE A 246 10.68 11.59 1.51
CA ILE A 246 9.34 11.06 1.20
C ILE A 246 8.80 11.61 -0.11
N LYS A 247 9.02 12.90 -0.41
CA LYS A 247 8.63 13.49 -1.69
C LYS A 247 9.32 12.79 -2.87
N LYS A 248 10.65 12.59 -2.79
CA LYS A 248 11.42 11.84 -3.80
C LYS A 248 10.92 10.39 -3.93
N LEU A 249 10.66 9.71 -2.81
CA LEU A 249 10.18 8.32 -2.77
C LEU A 249 8.80 8.16 -3.43
N LYS A 250 7.89 9.14 -3.26
CA LYS A 250 6.57 9.15 -3.92
C LYS A 250 6.65 9.38 -5.43
N GLU A 251 7.66 10.09 -5.91
CA GLU A 251 7.92 10.30 -7.34
C GLU A 251 8.54 9.05 -7.99
N ASN A 252 9.21 8.20 -7.21
CA ASN A 252 9.81 6.95 -7.69
C ASN A 252 8.77 5.80 -7.71
N PRO A 253 8.51 5.13 -8.84
CA PRO A 253 7.51 4.06 -8.92
C PRO A 253 7.75 2.88 -7.96
N LEU A 254 9.01 2.50 -7.70
CA LEU A 254 9.34 1.38 -6.83
C LEU A 254 9.00 1.68 -5.38
N PHE A 255 9.39 2.84 -4.88
CA PHE A 255 9.15 3.23 -3.49
C PHE A 255 7.72 3.74 -3.26
N ASN A 256 7.09 4.34 -4.28
CA ASN A 256 5.70 4.77 -4.21
C ASN A 256 4.72 3.61 -3.98
N ILE A 257 5.08 2.38 -4.37
CA ILE A 257 4.29 1.17 -4.07
C ILE A 257 3.94 1.08 -2.58
N GLY A 258 4.89 1.35 -1.67
CA GLY A 258 4.60 1.31 -0.23
C GLY A 258 3.48 2.28 0.16
N PHE A 259 3.53 3.52 -0.31
CA PHE A 259 2.48 4.51 -0.04
C PHE A 259 1.14 4.12 -0.66
N MET A 260 1.13 3.52 -1.85
CA MET A 260 -0.09 2.99 -2.47
C MET A 260 -0.71 1.88 -1.63
N VAL A 261 0.11 0.94 -1.12
CA VAL A 261 -0.33 -0.13 -0.24
C VAL A 261 -0.87 0.44 1.08
N ASN A 262 -0.21 1.44 1.68
CA ASN A 262 -0.73 2.14 2.84
C ASN A 262 -2.11 2.77 2.57
N ASP A 263 -2.29 3.45 1.43
CA ASP A 263 -3.58 4.06 1.08
C ASP A 263 -4.68 3.02 0.86
N ILE A 264 -4.35 1.86 0.26
CA ILE A 264 -5.26 0.72 0.15
C ILE A 264 -5.73 0.28 1.54
N LEU A 265 -4.80 0.05 2.48
CA LEU A 265 -5.08 -0.50 3.80
C LEU A 265 -5.79 0.48 4.75
N GLU A 266 -5.48 1.78 4.67
CA GLU A 266 -6.00 2.78 5.60
C GLU A 266 -7.26 3.49 5.09
N ARG A 267 -7.40 3.68 3.76
CA ARG A 267 -8.50 4.49 3.20
C ARG A 267 -9.56 3.65 2.51
N MET A 268 -9.15 2.62 1.76
CA MET A 268 -10.03 1.85 0.89
C MET A 268 -10.57 0.59 1.57
N TYR A 269 -9.70 -0.15 2.26
CA TYR A 269 -10.07 -1.33 3.03
C TYR A 269 -10.93 -0.94 4.24
N LYS A 270 -12.05 -1.65 4.44
CA LYS A 270 -12.96 -1.42 5.57
C LYS A 270 -13.03 -2.65 6.45
N GLU A 271 -12.53 -2.54 7.67
CA GLU A 271 -12.64 -3.60 8.68
C GLU A 271 -14.05 -3.68 9.27
N ASN A 272 -14.41 -4.84 9.80
CA ASN A 272 -15.63 -5.06 10.59
C ASN A 272 -16.93 -4.62 9.90
N ILE A 273 -17.00 -4.75 8.58
CA ILE A 273 -18.24 -4.52 7.83
C ILE A 273 -19.27 -5.53 8.33
N PRO A 274 -20.51 -5.11 8.65
CA PRO A 274 -21.58 -6.04 8.99
C PRO A 274 -21.76 -7.04 7.85
N LYS A 275 -21.70 -8.34 8.18
CA LYS A 275 -21.97 -9.37 7.16
C LYS A 275 -23.36 -9.20 6.61
N SER A 276 -23.47 -9.29 5.29
CA SER A 276 -24.78 -9.34 4.65
C SER A 276 -25.51 -10.60 5.12
N TYR A 277 -26.71 -10.46 5.67
CA TYR A 277 -27.57 -11.62 5.96
C TYR A 277 -28.41 -12.03 4.73
N LEU A 278 -28.42 -11.21 3.69
CA LEU A 278 -28.99 -11.59 2.41
C LEU A 278 -28.02 -12.54 1.69
N THR A 279 -28.58 -13.46 0.91
CA THR A 279 -27.82 -14.32 0.00
C THR A 279 -28.16 -14.02 -1.46
N SER A 280 -29.19 -13.21 -1.70
CA SER A 280 -29.71 -12.82 -3.00
C SER A 280 -30.17 -11.37 -3.03
N VAL A 281 -30.37 -10.87 -4.25
CA VAL A 281 -30.93 -9.58 -4.56
C VAL A 281 -32.04 -9.69 -5.60
N PRO A 282 -33.08 -8.85 -5.51
CA PRO A 282 -34.05 -8.68 -6.57
C PRO A 282 -33.39 -7.94 -7.74
N LEU A 283 -33.17 -8.65 -8.84
CA LEU A 283 -32.74 -8.10 -10.12
C LEU A 283 -33.97 -7.87 -11.00
N VAL A 284 -34.22 -6.61 -11.34
CA VAL A 284 -35.22 -6.26 -12.35
C VAL A 284 -34.56 -6.32 -13.72
N ILE A 285 -35.12 -7.13 -14.60
CA ILE A 285 -34.72 -7.22 -16.00
C ILE A 285 -35.92 -6.79 -16.84
N SER A 286 -35.72 -5.80 -17.70
CA SER A 286 -36.73 -5.36 -18.64
C SER A 286 -36.20 -5.16 -20.05
N GLN A 287 -37.05 -5.44 -21.02
CA GLN A 287 -36.77 -5.26 -22.44
C GLN A 287 -38.04 -4.71 -23.09
N LYS A 288 -37.87 -3.67 -23.90
CA LYS A 288 -38.98 -3.17 -24.70
C LYS A 288 -39.25 -4.12 -25.85
N GLY A 289 -40.54 -4.37 -26.10
CA GLY A 289 -40.98 -5.12 -27.25
C GLY A 289 -40.39 -4.50 -28.51
N ARG A 290 -39.81 -5.35 -29.36
CA ARG A 290 -39.19 -4.92 -30.61
C ARG A 290 -39.87 -5.62 -31.77
N THR A 291 -39.89 -4.93 -32.89
CA THR A 291 -40.31 -5.54 -34.14
C THR A 291 -39.07 -6.09 -34.85
N THR A 292 -39.06 -7.40 -35.07
CA THR A 292 -38.01 -8.09 -35.84
C THR A 292 -38.64 -8.86 -36.99
N TYR A 293 -37.83 -9.45 -37.86
CA TYR A 293 -38.31 -10.36 -38.89
C TYR A 293 -37.49 -11.64 -38.89
N SER A 294 -38.15 -12.78 -39.10
CA SER A 294 -37.48 -14.04 -39.43
C SER A 294 -37.55 -14.26 -40.93
N PHE A 295 -36.56 -14.96 -41.45
CA PHE A 295 -36.61 -15.52 -42.79
C PHE A 295 -36.69 -17.04 -42.70
N SER A 296 -37.83 -17.63 -43.10
CA SER A 296 -38.00 -19.08 -43.16
C SER A 296 -38.36 -19.52 -44.58
N MET A 297 -37.62 -20.50 -45.08
CA MET A 297 -37.86 -21.10 -46.40
C MET A 297 -38.33 -22.53 -46.22
N THR A 298 -39.51 -22.84 -46.72
CA THR A 298 -39.91 -24.25 -46.88
C THR A 298 -39.33 -24.77 -48.19
N GLY A 299 -38.80 -26.01 -48.17
CA GLY A 299 -38.16 -26.64 -49.33
C GLY A 299 -39.14 -26.80 -50.49
N GLY A 300 -39.19 -25.80 -51.38
CA GLY A 300 -40.12 -25.75 -52.51
C GLY A 300 -40.56 -24.34 -52.94
N GLN A 301 -40.36 -23.29 -52.12
CA GLN A 301 -40.73 -21.91 -52.49
C GLN A 301 -39.75 -21.31 -53.52
N GLN A 302 -40.25 -20.87 -54.68
CA GLN A 302 -39.51 -20.00 -55.61
C GLN A 302 -39.67 -18.54 -55.18
N ILE A 303 -38.58 -17.90 -54.75
CA ILE A 303 -38.57 -16.49 -54.39
C ILE A 303 -38.50 -15.64 -55.66
N ASP A 304 -39.40 -14.68 -55.81
CA ASP A 304 -39.24 -13.59 -56.77
C ASP A 304 -38.09 -12.68 -56.33
N GLY A 305 -36.91 -12.89 -56.91
CA GLY A 305 -35.69 -12.16 -56.55
C GLY A 305 -35.77 -10.65 -56.80
N VAL A 306 -36.63 -10.19 -57.73
CA VAL A 306 -36.83 -8.76 -57.99
C VAL A 306 -37.65 -8.13 -56.87
N LYS A 307 -38.75 -8.77 -56.48
CA LYS A 307 -39.58 -8.32 -55.35
C LYS A 307 -38.84 -8.37 -54.02
N PHE A 308 -38.10 -9.44 -53.77
CA PHE A 308 -37.31 -9.57 -52.53
C PHE A 308 -36.29 -8.44 -52.40
N LYS A 309 -35.57 -8.12 -53.48
CA LYS A 309 -34.63 -7.00 -53.51
C LYS A 309 -35.31 -5.66 -53.20
N GLN A 310 -36.50 -5.44 -53.76
CA GLN A 310 -37.25 -4.21 -53.52
C GLN A 310 -37.68 -4.06 -52.07
N ILE A 311 -38.18 -5.12 -51.45
CA ILE A 311 -38.56 -5.14 -50.02
C ILE A 311 -37.33 -4.88 -49.14
N TYR A 312 -36.18 -5.47 -49.47
CA TYR A 312 -34.93 -5.21 -48.75
C TYR A 312 -34.49 -3.75 -48.84
N GLU A 313 -34.58 -3.13 -50.03
CA GLU A 313 -34.25 -1.71 -50.21
C GLU A 313 -35.20 -0.79 -49.41
N ASP A 314 -36.50 -1.08 -49.39
CA ASP A 314 -37.47 -0.35 -48.57
C ASP A 314 -37.20 -0.52 -47.07
N TYR A 315 -36.84 -1.73 -46.63
CA TYR A 315 -36.42 -2.00 -45.25
C TYR A 315 -35.18 -1.18 -44.87
N MET A 316 -34.13 -1.19 -45.70
CA MET A 316 -32.92 -0.40 -45.46
C MET A 316 -33.21 1.10 -45.40
N LYS A 317 -34.19 1.58 -46.19
CA LYS A 317 -34.65 2.96 -46.13
C LYS A 317 -35.37 3.28 -44.82
N LEU A 318 -36.25 2.41 -44.34
CA LEU A 318 -36.91 2.56 -43.03
C LEU A 318 -35.87 2.64 -41.90
N LEU A 319 -34.89 1.74 -41.90
CA LEU A 319 -33.77 1.75 -40.95
C LEU A 319 -33.02 3.08 -40.97
N SER A 320 -32.67 3.59 -42.15
CA SER A 320 -31.95 4.86 -42.30
C SER A 320 -32.74 6.07 -41.78
N GLN A 321 -34.06 5.95 -41.68
CA GLN A 321 -34.99 6.98 -41.21
C GLN A 321 -35.37 6.78 -39.73
N GLY A 322 -34.88 5.73 -39.08
CA GLY A 322 -35.24 5.38 -37.69
C GLY A 322 -36.68 4.92 -37.53
N LYS A 323 -37.29 4.37 -38.58
CA LYS A 323 -38.69 3.90 -38.60
C LYS A 323 -38.80 2.41 -38.29
N ASP A 324 -39.93 2.01 -37.70
CA ASP A 324 -40.21 0.61 -37.35
C ASP A 324 -40.51 -0.25 -38.58
N ILE A 325 -40.07 -1.51 -38.59
CA ILE A 325 -40.21 -2.42 -39.73
C ILE A 325 -41.68 -2.80 -40.01
N THR A 326 -42.60 -2.67 -39.04
CA THR A 326 -44.04 -2.83 -39.28
C THR A 326 -44.58 -1.85 -40.33
N GLU A 327 -43.90 -0.72 -40.59
CA GLU A 327 -44.26 0.20 -41.67
C GLU A 327 -44.20 -0.46 -43.07
N LEU A 328 -43.49 -1.59 -43.23
CA LEU A 328 -43.56 -2.39 -44.46
C LEU A 328 -45.00 -2.83 -44.77
N TYR A 329 -45.85 -3.02 -43.76
CA TYR A 329 -47.26 -3.38 -43.95
C TYR A 329 -48.09 -2.28 -44.63
N GLN A 330 -47.59 -1.05 -44.72
CA GLN A 330 -48.24 0.01 -45.48
C GLN A 330 -48.09 -0.19 -47.00
N LYS A 331 -47.08 -0.95 -47.43
CA LYS A 331 -46.74 -1.18 -48.84
C LYS A 331 -46.93 -2.63 -49.28
N TYR A 332 -46.80 -3.59 -48.36
CA TYR A 332 -46.86 -5.03 -48.62
C TYR A 332 -47.84 -5.71 -47.66
N SER A 333 -48.68 -6.61 -48.16
CA SER A 333 -49.57 -7.39 -47.29
C SER A 333 -48.80 -8.46 -46.51
N LYS A 334 -49.38 -8.93 -45.39
CA LYS A 334 -48.84 -10.04 -44.58
C LYS A 334 -48.61 -11.30 -45.42
N GLU A 335 -49.55 -11.63 -46.30
CA GLU A 335 -49.45 -12.81 -47.18
C GLU A 335 -48.33 -12.66 -48.20
N GLU A 336 -48.12 -11.47 -48.77
CA GLU A 336 -47.02 -11.22 -49.70
C GLU A 336 -45.65 -11.37 -49.04
N LEU A 337 -45.49 -10.88 -47.82
CA LEU A 337 -44.25 -11.04 -47.06
C LEU A 337 -44.02 -12.51 -46.66
N ALA A 338 -45.06 -13.19 -46.16
CA ALA A 338 -44.99 -14.61 -45.76
C ALA A 338 -44.70 -15.54 -46.96
N ASN A 339 -45.25 -15.24 -48.14
CA ASN A 339 -44.97 -15.99 -49.38
C ASN A 339 -43.50 -15.89 -49.82
N LEU A 340 -42.81 -14.82 -49.42
CA LEU A 340 -41.37 -14.63 -49.63
C LEU A 340 -40.53 -15.11 -48.43
N GLY A 341 -41.14 -15.80 -47.47
CA GLY A 341 -40.47 -16.31 -46.28
C GLY A 341 -40.19 -15.26 -45.20
N ILE A 342 -40.66 -14.02 -45.38
CA ILE A 342 -40.46 -12.92 -44.41
C ILE A 342 -41.65 -12.88 -43.45
N ASN A 343 -41.39 -13.17 -42.18
CA ASN A 343 -42.39 -13.03 -41.14
C ASN A 343 -41.94 -11.93 -40.18
N ILE A 344 -42.72 -10.85 -40.07
CA ILE A 344 -42.45 -9.77 -39.12
C ILE A 344 -43.13 -10.11 -37.80
N TYR A 345 -42.32 -10.23 -36.74
CA TYR A 345 -42.76 -10.49 -35.38
C TYR A 345 -42.62 -9.23 -34.54
N GLN A 346 -43.60 -9.02 -33.68
CA GLN A 346 -43.53 -8.01 -32.64
C GLN A 346 -43.47 -8.75 -31.31
N SER A 347 -42.37 -8.59 -30.58
CA SER A 347 -42.29 -9.10 -29.22
C SER A 347 -42.99 -8.16 -28.25
N ASN A 348 -43.43 -8.71 -27.11
CA ASN A 348 -44.06 -7.93 -26.06
C ASN A 348 -43.00 -7.24 -25.19
N ASP A 349 -43.42 -6.19 -24.48
CA ASP A 349 -42.63 -5.67 -23.37
C ASP A 349 -42.45 -6.78 -22.32
N ILE A 350 -41.20 -6.98 -21.91
CA ILE A 350 -40.84 -7.91 -20.84
C ILE A 350 -40.37 -7.08 -19.66
N GLU A 351 -40.98 -7.31 -18.50
CA GLU A 351 -40.49 -6.80 -17.21
C GLU A 351 -40.67 -7.91 -16.18
N ARG A 352 -39.57 -8.33 -15.57
CA ARG A 352 -39.56 -9.37 -14.55
C ARG A 352 -38.59 -9.01 -13.44
N THR A 353 -38.94 -9.42 -12.23
CA THR A 353 -38.05 -9.35 -11.07
C THR A 353 -37.68 -10.77 -10.69
N GLU A 354 -36.38 -11.06 -10.70
CA GLU A 354 -35.84 -12.36 -10.32
C GLU A 354 -34.95 -12.20 -9.09
N GLU A 355 -35.10 -13.10 -8.12
CA GLU A 355 -34.12 -13.21 -7.04
C GLU A 355 -32.85 -13.89 -7.60
N ARG A 356 -31.73 -13.18 -7.54
CA ARG A 356 -30.43 -13.65 -7.98
C ARG A 356 -29.48 -13.69 -6.81
N THR A 357 -28.76 -14.79 -6.65
CA THR A 357 -27.77 -14.91 -5.59
C THR A 357 -26.64 -13.92 -5.82
N PHE A 358 -25.96 -13.53 -4.74
CA PHE A 358 -24.83 -12.63 -4.88
C PHE A 358 -23.69 -13.20 -5.73
N ASP A 359 -23.45 -14.52 -5.66
CA ASP A 359 -22.40 -15.17 -6.44
C ASP A 359 -22.73 -15.17 -7.94
N GLU A 360 -24.00 -15.29 -8.33
CA GLU A 360 -24.44 -15.10 -9.73
C GLU A 360 -24.15 -13.67 -10.20
N ILE A 361 -24.48 -12.66 -9.39
CA ILE A 361 -24.22 -11.25 -9.74
C ILE A 361 -22.71 -10.99 -9.86
N ILE A 362 -21.89 -11.51 -8.94
CA ILE A 362 -20.43 -11.40 -9.00
C ILE A 362 -19.87 -12.11 -10.23
N SER A 363 -20.37 -13.30 -10.56
CA SER A 363 -19.98 -14.01 -11.78
C SER A 363 -20.26 -13.19 -13.04
N TRP A 364 -21.33 -12.39 -13.06
CA TRP A 364 -21.57 -11.45 -14.15
C TRP A 364 -20.56 -10.31 -14.12
N VAL A 365 -20.48 -9.54 -13.04
CA VAL A 365 -19.70 -8.28 -13.04
C VAL A 365 -18.18 -8.49 -13.05
N SER A 366 -17.69 -9.64 -12.59
CA SER A 366 -16.26 -10.01 -12.66
C SER A 366 -15.86 -10.60 -14.01
N ASN A 367 -16.83 -10.91 -14.87
CA ASN A 367 -16.55 -11.42 -16.20
C ASN A 367 -15.94 -10.32 -17.07
N PRO A 368 -14.74 -10.51 -17.66
CA PRO A 368 -14.08 -9.49 -18.47
C PRO A 368 -14.84 -9.11 -19.74
N TYR A 369 -15.91 -9.84 -20.09
CA TYR A 369 -16.78 -9.59 -21.24
C TYR A 369 -18.16 -9.03 -20.85
N ALA A 370 -18.41 -8.78 -19.56
CA ALA A 370 -19.67 -8.19 -19.09
C ALA A 370 -19.85 -6.76 -19.58
N THR A 371 -18.76 -6.01 -19.71
CA THR A 371 -18.74 -4.71 -20.36
C THR A 371 -17.67 -4.70 -21.45
N ARG A 372 -17.85 -3.85 -22.45
CA ARG A 372 -16.96 -3.70 -23.60
C ARG A 372 -16.13 -2.44 -23.40
N PRO A 373 -14.79 -2.52 -23.56
CA PRO A 373 -14.00 -1.31 -23.66
C PRO A 373 -14.46 -0.51 -24.88
N ILE A 374 -14.31 0.81 -24.83
CA ILE A 374 -14.57 1.67 -25.99
C ILE A 374 -13.58 1.28 -27.09
N GLN A 375 -14.09 0.81 -28.23
CA GLN A 375 -13.30 0.32 -29.36
C GLN A 375 -13.52 1.19 -30.60
N GLU A 376 -12.48 1.31 -31.42
CA GLU A 376 -12.62 1.90 -32.75
C GLU A 376 -13.51 1.03 -33.63
N ARG A 377 -14.39 1.65 -34.43
CA ARG A 377 -15.48 0.96 -35.14
C ARG A 377 -15.03 -0.23 -36.00
N HIS A 378 -13.82 -0.20 -36.53
CA HIS A 378 -13.30 -1.23 -37.44
C HIS A 378 -12.65 -2.42 -36.69
N THR A 379 -12.45 -2.34 -35.38
CA THR A 379 -11.94 -3.44 -34.55
C THR A 379 -13.03 -4.21 -33.82
N ILE A 380 -14.28 -3.72 -33.88
CA ILE A 380 -15.45 -4.37 -33.29
C ILE A 380 -15.70 -5.70 -34.00
N GLN A 381 -15.36 -6.80 -33.33
CA GLN A 381 -15.78 -8.13 -33.74
C GLN A 381 -17.15 -8.45 -33.14
N LEU A 382 -17.99 -9.17 -33.89
CA LEU A 382 -19.22 -9.75 -33.36
C LEU A 382 -18.82 -10.84 -32.37
N GLU A 383 -18.87 -10.51 -31.08
CA GLU A 383 -18.67 -11.50 -30.03
C GLU A 383 -19.92 -12.37 -29.86
N PRO A 384 -19.76 -13.68 -29.65
CA PRO A 384 -20.88 -14.57 -29.37
C PRO A 384 -21.53 -14.20 -28.03
N THR A 385 -22.84 -14.43 -27.94
CA THR A 385 -23.62 -14.32 -26.70
C THR A 385 -23.02 -15.22 -25.62
N ARG A 386 -22.96 -14.74 -24.38
CA ARG A 386 -22.35 -15.49 -23.26
C ARG A 386 -23.31 -15.55 -22.09
N PHE A 387 -23.34 -16.69 -21.41
CA PHE A 387 -24.25 -16.93 -20.30
C PHE A 387 -23.49 -17.37 -19.07
N SER A 388 -24.02 -17.05 -17.89
CA SER A 388 -23.58 -17.73 -16.67
C SER A 388 -24.00 -19.20 -16.73
N LEU A 389 -23.44 -20.03 -15.86
CA LEU A 389 -23.84 -21.44 -15.79
C LEU A 389 -25.34 -21.56 -15.43
N GLU A 390 -25.81 -20.71 -14.53
CA GLU A 390 -27.19 -20.68 -14.05
C GLU A 390 -28.14 -20.16 -15.13
N ASP A 391 -27.75 -19.14 -15.89
CA ASP A 391 -28.55 -18.61 -17.01
C ASP A 391 -28.65 -19.61 -18.16
N LYS A 392 -27.55 -20.31 -18.46
CA LYS A 392 -27.58 -21.38 -19.46
C LYS A 392 -28.61 -22.45 -19.10
N LYS A 393 -28.67 -22.86 -17.83
CA LYS A 393 -29.68 -23.81 -17.34
C LYS A 393 -31.10 -23.26 -17.50
N ARG A 394 -31.34 -22.00 -17.14
CA ARG A 394 -32.65 -21.34 -17.32
C ARG A 394 -33.09 -21.36 -18.79
N ILE A 395 -32.18 -21.07 -19.72
CA ILE A 395 -32.47 -21.09 -21.17
C ILE A 395 -32.78 -22.51 -21.63
N GLU A 396 -31.97 -23.50 -21.25
CA GLU A 396 -32.17 -24.91 -21.63
C GLU A 396 -33.48 -25.49 -21.08
N GLU A 397 -33.84 -25.18 -19.83
CA GLU A 397 -35.10 -25.57 -19.21
C GLU A 397 -36.30 -24.95 -19.93
N ALA A 398 -36.20 -23.68 -20.29
CA ALA A 398 -37.24 -22.96 -21.02
C ALA A 398 -37.41 -23.53 -22.44
N ALA A 399 -36.30 -23.83 -23.13
CA ALA A 399 -36.31 -24.49 -24.44
C ALA A 399 -37.04 -25.86 -24.37
N ALA A 400 -36.76 -26.65 -23.33
CA ALA A 400 -37.38 -27.95 -23.12
C ALA A 400 -38.90 -27.88 -22.86
N GLN A 401 -39.41 -26.74 -22.41
CA GLN A 401 -40.84 -26.49 -22.19
C GLN A 401 -41.60 -26.09 -23.46
N GLY A 402 -40.93 -26.04 -24.62
CA GLY A 402 -41.58 -25.80 -25.91
C GLY A 402 -41.87 -24.33 -26.20
N LEU A 403 -41.05 -23.42 -25.67
CA LEU A 403 -41.08 -22.00 -26.05
C LEU A 403 -40.91 -21.83 -27.56
N SER A 404 -41.56 -20.80 -28.11
CA SER A 404 -41.41 -20.48 -29.53
C SER A 404 -39.98 -20.01 -29.82
N GLU A 405 -39.52 -20.15 -31.07
CA GLU A 405 -38.18 -19.73 -31.48
C GLU A 405 -37.92 -18.24 -31.20
N ILE A 406 -38.95 -17.40 -31.35
CA ILE A 406 -38.85 -15.96 -31.07
C ILE A 406 -38.76 -15.67 -29.57
N ASP A 407 -39.56 -16.36 -28.74
CA ASP A 407 -39.51 -16.18 -27.28
C ASP A 407 -38.16 -16.68 -26.71
N LEU A 408 -37.57 -17.70 -27.33
CA LEU A 408 -36.25 -18.20 -26.96
C LEU A 408 -35.14 -17.20 -27.31
N ILE A 409 -35.23 -16.51 -28.45
CA ILE A 409 -34.29 -15.45 -28.84
C ILE A 409 -34.37 -14.28 -27.85
N ASP A 410 -35.57 -13.84 -27.48
CA ASP A 410 -35.72 -12.78 -26.48
C ASP A 410 -35.23 -13.22 -25.10
N LEU A 411 -35.42 -14.49 -24.72
CA LEU A 411 -34.85 -15.04 -23.48
C LEU A 411 -33.31 -15.06 -23.48
N VAL A 412 -32.71 -15.39 -24.62
CA VAL A 412 -31.26 -15.37 -24.83
C VAL A 412 -30.72 -13.95 -24.65
N ASP A 413 -31.35 -12.94 -25.25
CA ASP A 413 -30.92 -11.55 -25.11
C ASP A 413 -31.02 -11.07 -23.65
N LEU A 414 -32.09 -11.45 -22.95
CA LEU A 414 -32.31 -11.08 -21.54
C LEU A 414 -31.22 -11.60 -20.61
N TYR A 415 -30.74 -12.82 -20.85
CA TYR A 415 -29.76 -13.49 -19.99
C TYR A 415 -28.31 -13.43 -20.50
N ASP A 416 -28.05 -12.75 -21.62
CA ASP A 416 -26.69 -12.46 -22.06
C ASP A 416 -25.94 -11.65 -20.99
N ILE A 417 -24.73 -12.11 -20.64
CA ILE A 417 -23.84 -11.46 -19.65
C ILE A 417 -23.46 -10.05 -20.09
N ASN A 418 -23.53 -9.73 -21.38
CA ASN A 418 -23.24 -8.39 -21.89
C ASN A 418 -24.19 -7.33 -21.26
N LEU A 419 -23.67 -6.60 -20.28
CA LEU A 419 -24.35 -5.52 -19.56
C LEU A 419 -24.47 -4.24 -20.40
N ASP A 420 -23.70 -4.10 -21.47
CA ASP A 420 -23.80 -2.97 -22.42
C ASP A 420 -24.88 -3.19 -23.49
N ASN A 421 -25.64 -4.30 -23.42
CA ASN A 421 -26.76 -4.52 -24.33
C ASN A 421 -27.86 -3.48 -24.10
N THR A 422 -27.91 -2.47 -24.96
CA THR A 422 -28.89 -1.37 -24.88
C THR A 422 -30.34 -1.81 -25.07
N SER A 423 -30.58 -3.04 -25.54
CA SER A 423 -31.92 -3.60 -25.69
C SER A 423 -32.49 -4.13 -24.37
N VAL A 424 -31.63 -4.38 -23.37
CA VAL A 424 -32.03 -4.96 -22.08
C VAL A 424 -31.60 -4.03 -20.95
N ASN A 425 -32.57 -3.57 -20.16
CA ASN A 425 -32.32 -2.81 -18.95
C ASN A 425 -32.26 -3.76 -17.76
N ARG A 426 -31.22 -3.62 -16.94
CA ARG A 426 -31.00 -4.43 -15.73
C ARG A 426 -30.68 -3.51 -14.57
N HIS A 427 -31.39 -3.66 -13.45
CA HIS A 427 -31.01 -2.96 -12.22
C HIS A 427 -31.36 -3.77 -10.98
N ILE A 428 -30.49 -3.65 -9.97
CA ILE A 428 -30.72 -4.23 -8.64
C ILE A 428 -31.56 -3.25 -7.83
N VAL A 429 -32.71 -3.70 -7.31
CA VAL A 429 -33.62 -2.81 -6.56
C VAL A 429 -32.92 -2.30 -5.30
N GLY A 430 -32.91 -0.97 -5.15
CA GLY A 430 -32.40 -0.32 -3.93
C GLY A 430 -30.89 -0.34 -3.76
N LEU A 431 -30.11 -0.69 -4.79
CA LEU A 431 -28.64 -0.77 -4.77
C LEU A 431 -27.96 0.48 -4.18
N LEU A 432 -28.49 1.67 -4.49
CA LEU A 432 -27.92 2.96 -4.08
C LEU A 432 -28.66 3.65 -2.93
N THR A 433 -29.83 3.16 -2.51
CA THR A 433 -30.75 3.92 -1.64
C THR A 433 -31.08 3.22 -0.33
N ASN A 434 -31.53 1.96 -0.39
CA ASN A 434 -32.17 1.30 0.77
C ASN A 434 -31.57 -0.06 1.10
N ASN A 435 -30.69 -0.62 0.26
CA ASN A 435 -30.15 -1.96 0.45
C ASN A 435 -28.69 -1.95 0.91
N THR A 436 -28.46 -1.52 2.15
CA THR A 436 -27.13 -1.50 2.77
C THR A 436 -26.46 -2.88 2.78
N GLN A 437 -27.24 -3.96 2.73
CA GLN A 437 -26.74 -5.34 2.68
C GLN A 437 -26.00 -5.64 1.38
N VAL A 438 -26.43 -5.09 0.24
CA VAL A 438 -25.73 -5.23 -1.04
C VAL A 438 -24.42 -4.44 -1.03
N THR A 439 -24.44 -3.24 -0.46
CA THR A 439 -23.23 -2.43 -0.26
C THR A 439 -22.22 -3.15 0.63
N TYR A 440 -22.67 -3.81 1.70
CA TYR A 440 -21.80 -4.62 2.56
C TYR A 440 -21.20 -5.80 1.82
N TYR A 441 -22.01 -6.57 1.09
CA TYR A 441 -21.50 -7.69 0.29
C TYR A 441 -20.50 -7.20 -0.78
N PHE A 442 -20.80 -6.09 -1.48
CA PHE A 442 -19.86 -5.50 -2.44
C PHE A 442 -18.55 -5.09 -1.78
N GLN A 443 -18.60 -4.43 -0.63
CA GLN A 443 -17.39 -4.04 0.11
C GLN A 443 -16.60 -5.27 0.60
N GLU A 444 -17.26 -6.38 0.98
CA GLU A 444 -16.57 -7.64 1.31
C GLU A 444 -15.78 -8.21 0.13
N GLN A 445 -16.35 -8.18 -1.09
CA GLN A 445 -15.63 -8.62 -2.28
C GLN A 445 -14.52 -7.64 -2.65
N LEU A 446 -14.79 -6.34 -2.59
CA LEU A 446 -13.80 -5.30 -2.83
C LEU A 446 -12.62 -5.42 -1.87
N ASN A 447 -12.85 -5.70 -0.59
CA ASN A 447 -11.80 -5.91 0.39
C ASN A 447 -10.87 -7.07 0.00
N LYS A 448 -11.40 -8.18 -0.55
CA LYS A 448 -10.57 -9.30 -1.02
C LYS A 448 -9.66 -8.88 -2.17
N GLU A 449 -10.20 -8.16 -3.15
CA GLU A 449 -9.44 -7.64 -4.29
C GLU A 449 -8.38 -6.63 -3.86
N LEU A 450 -8.72 -5.73 -2.94
CA LEU A 450 -7.79 -4.75 -2.37
C LEU A 450 -6.63 -5.43 -1.63
N LEU A 451 -6.90 -6.44 -0.81
CA LEU A 451 -5.85 -7.20 -0.13
C LEU A 451 -4.98 -7.99 -1.12
N SER A 452 -5.58 -8.61 -2.13
CA SER A 452 -4.86 -9.30 -3.21
C SER A 452 -3.92 -8.33 -3.95
N MET A 453 -4.41 -7.14 -4.28
CA MET A 453 -3.63 -6.08 -4.91
C MET A 453 -2.48 -5.62 -4.02
N ALA A 454 -2.72 -5.40 -2.72
CA ALA A 454 -1.67 -5.00 -1.78
C ALA A 454 -0.53 -6.04 -1.71
N HIS A 455 -0.88 -7.33 -1.65
CA HIS A 455 0.10 -8.43 -1.66
C HIS A 455 0.83 -8.56 -3.01
N ALA A 456 0.14 -8.37 -4.13
CA ALA A 456 0.78 -8.38 -5.45
C ALA A 456 1.81 -7.25 -5.59
N LEU A 457 1.46 -6.05 -5.12
CA LEU A 457 2.33 -4.89 -5.10
C LEU A 457 3.54 -5.09 -4.18
N ASP A 458 3.34 -5.65 -2.99
CA ASP A 458 4.44 -6.01 -2.07
C ASP A 458 5.43 -6.96 -2.73
N ASN A 459 4.94 -8.04 -3.35
CA ASN A 459 5.79 -9.00 -4.06
C ASN A 459 6.64 -8.35 -5.16
N VAL A 460 6.05 -7.41 -5.92
CA VAL A 460 6.76 -6.65 -6.94
C VAL A 460 7.84 -5.78 -6.30
N GLN A 461 7.51 -5.00 -5.27
CA GLN A 461 8.47 -4.11 -4.61
C GLN A 461 9.63 -4.91 -4.01
N GLN A 462 9.35 -5.98 -3.28
CA GLN A 462 10.33 -6.87 -2.66
C GLN A 462 11.28 -7.50 -3.70
N ALA A 463 10.77 -7.88 -4.87
CA ALA A 463 11.59 -8.42 -5.94
C ALA A 463 12.57 -7.37 -6.51
N PHE A 464 12.09 -6.14 -6.72
CA PHE A 464 12.93 -5.07 -7.27
C PHE A 464 13.93 -4.50 -6.27
N ILE A 465 13.57 -4.38 -4.99
CA ILE A 465 14.51 -3.94 -3.93
C ILE A 465 15.77 -4.80 -3.93
N LYS A 466 15.62 -6.12 -4.10
CA LYS A 466 16.74 -7.07 -4.16
C LYS A 466 17.66 -6.91 -5.37
N LEU A 467 17.25 -6.14 -6.38
CA LEU A 467 18.04 -5.87 -7.57
C LEU A 467 18.77 -4.53 -7.49
N LEU A 468 18.58 -3.76 -6.41
CA LEU A 468 19.27 -2.49 -6.21
C LEU A 468 20.67 -2.73 -5.65
N SER A 469 21.65 -2.01 -6.20
CA SER A 469 22.96 -1.88 -5.58
C SER A 469 22.98 -0.78 -4.52
N GLU A 470 23.85 -0.89 -3.51
CA GLU A 470 24.05 0.17 -2.51
C GLU A 470 24.44 1.51 -3.17
N GLU A 471 25.22 1.47 -4.26
CA GLU A 471 25.63 2.66 -5.00
C GLU A 471 24.43 3.39 -5.65
N GLU A 472 23.49 2.64 -6.24
CA GLU A 472 22.27 3.20 -6.82
C GLU A 472 21.37 3.82 -5.74
N ILE A 473 21.25 3.17 -4.58
CA ILE A 473 20.47 3.69 -3.45
C ILE A 473 21.06 5.02 -2.96
N ARG A 474 22.38 5.08 -2.75
CA ARG A 474 23.07 6.33 -2.33
C ARG A 474 22.90 7.44 -3.37
N LYS A 475 23.00 7.13 -4.66
CA LYS A 475 22.79 8.12 -5.74
C LYS A 475 21.37 8.65 -5.81
N PHE A 476 20.37 7.85 -5.48
CA PHE A 476 18.97 8.26 -5.46
C PHE A 476 18.69 9.33 -4.38
N ALA A 477 19.45 9.28 -3.28
CA ALA A 477 19.28 10.20 -2.16
C ALA A 477 19.83 11.60 -2.38
N LEU A 478 20.93 11.72 -3.14
CA LEU A 478 21.48 13.00 -3.61
C LEU A 478 20.42 13.76 -4.43
#